data_AF-A0A1J5EC05-F1
#
_entry.id   AF-A0A1J5EC05-F1
#
_cell.length_a   1.000
_cell.length_b   1.000
_cell.length_c   1.000
_cell.angle_alpha   90.00
_cell.angle_beta   90.00
_cell.angle_gamma   90.00
#
_symmetry.space_group_name_H-M   'P 1'
#
loop_
_entity.id
_entity.type
_entity.pdbx_description
1 polymer ?
#
loop_
_entity_poly.entity_id
_entity_poly.type
_entity_poly.pdbx_seq_one_letter_code
_entity_poly.pdbx_strand_id
1 'polypeptide(L)'
;MDHKPMYRLMKPTLLFALTLLLCSCQPSDAPPQVVRVEAPASQLAPAPAADAQPDIIMKSYSLPEGHTDRTYSVINSLLAWGDNPVGRVSQGPNNTVVVIAPDGIHSGIAALLESIKETPPEKSPSSIEMHYWLVAGKAHVDGSRASVPAELKATLDEVRAAQGRPMDFELVEEVSVLSFDGERASTDGRDSFVSQRLNLLDGYVMAELKIGTQRGQQVETRVRLAPERTLVFGMVGMEPELQGSSGIEIGATKQDVTLYFIVKAHVLDNPAP
;
A
#
# COMPACT_ATOMS: atom_id res chain seq x y z
N MET A 1 -25.98 -61.83 -14.63
CA MET A 1 -24.61 -61.27 -14.60
C MET A 1 -24.66 -60.15 -13.57
N ASP A 2 -24.31 -60.51 -12.33
CA ASP A 2 -24.39 -59.65 -11.15
C ASP A 2 -23.08 -58.91 -10.94
N HIS A 3 -23.14 -57.58 -10.87
CA HIS A 3 -22.02 -56.76 -10.43
C HIS A 3 -22.30 -56.18 -9.04
N LYS A 4 -21.58 -56.71 -8.04
CA LYS A 4 -21.50 -56.17 -6.68
C LYS A 4 -20.70 -54.86 -6.66
N PRO A 5 -21.12 -53.84 -5.89
CA PRO A 5 -20.28 -52.68 -5.60
C PRO A 5 -19.28 -52.98 -4.47
N MET A 6 -18.01 -52.65 -4.72
CA MET A 6 -16.90 -52.83 -3.80
C MET A 6 -16.71 -51.56 -2.98
N TYR A 7 -17.23 -51.53 -1.75
CA TYR A 7 -16.97 -50.47 -0.77
C TYR A 7 -15.53 -50.59 -0.27
N ARG A 8 -14.68 -49.58 -0.55
CA ARG A 8 -13.36 -49.45 0.07
C ARG A 8 -13.48 -48.71 1.40
N LEU A 9 -13.11 -49.46 2.43
CA LEU A 9 -13.11 -49.13 3.84
C LEU A 9 -12.14 -47.97 4.16
N MET A 10 -12.62 -47.01 4.94
CA MET A 10 -11.87 -45.94 5.60
C MET A 10 -10.73 -46.50 6.46
N LYS A 11 -9.58 -45.82 6.46
CA LYS A 11 -8.58 -45.92 7.52
C LYS A 11 -8.58 -44.60 8.32
N PRO A 12 -8.96 -44.61 9.61
CA PRO A 12 -8.75 -43.49 10.51
C PRO A 12 -7.47 -43.76 11.30
N THR A 13 -6.38 -43.06 11.00
CA THR A 13 -5.17 -43.12 11.84
C THR A 13 -4.30 -41.89 11.61
N LEU A 14 -4.40 -40.89 12.48
CA LEU A 14 -3.25 -40.41 13.27
C LEU A 14 -3.72 -39.33 14.24
N LEU A 15 -3.87 -39.74 15.49
CA LEU A 15 -3.92 -38.87 16.66
C LEU A 15 -2.48 -38.40 16.90
N PHE A 16 -2.14 -37.15 16.58
CA PHE A 16 -0.87 -36.55 17.01
C PHE A 16 -1.15 -35.50 18.08
N ALA A 17 -0.77 -35.86 19.30
CA ALA A 17 -0.73 -34.99 20.45
C ALA A 17 0.22 -33.83 20.19
N LEU A 18 -0.32 -32.60 20.09
CA LEU A 18 0.48 -31.39 20.14
C LEU A 18 0.43 -30.85 21.56
N THR A 19 1.51 -31.14 22.27
CA THR A 19 1.83 -30.74 23.63
C THR A 19 1.76 -29.22 23.80
N LEU A 20 0.99 -28.80 24.80
CA LEU A 20 1.01 -27.46 25.38
C LEU A 20 2.44 -27.03 25.74
N LEU A 21 2.99 -26.06 25.01
CA LEU A 21 4.04 -25.18 25.54
C LEU A 21 3.36 -23.90 26.03
N LEU A 22 2.96 -23.93 27.30
CA LEU A 22 2.65 -22.75 28.09
C LEU A 22 3.97 -22.01 28.34
N CYS A 23 4.33 -21.07 27.47
CA CYS A 23 5.33 -20.06 27.79
C CYS A 23 4.74 -19.11 28.82
N SER A 24 5.11 -19.35 30.08
CA SER A 24 4.93 -18.46 31.21
C SER A 24 5.69 -17.15 30.99
N CYS A 25 5.00 -16.11 30.51
CA CYS A 25 5.46 -14.73 30.66
C CYS A 25 5.25 -14.33 32.14
N GLN A 26 6.26 -14.53 32.98
CA GLN A 26 6.28 -13.92 34.31
C GLN A 26 6.50 -12.41 34.18
N PRO A 27 5.62 -11.56 34.72
CA PRO A 27 5.91 -10.14 34.87
C PRO A 27 7.04 -9.98 35.89
N SER A 28 8.10 -9.27 35.49
CA SER A 28 9.21 -8.93 36.36
C SER A 28 8.81 -7.75 37.25
N ASP A 29 8.37 -8.06 38.48
CA ASP A 29 8.16 -7.09 39.56
C ASP A 29 9.51 -6.66 40.18
N ALA A 30 10.38 -6.05 39.37
CA ALA A 30 11.55 -5.36 39.89
C ALA A 30 11.16 -3.92 40.24
N PRO A 31 11.20 -3.51 41.52
CA PRO A 31 10.97 -2.11 41.88
C PRO A 31 12.06 -1.23 41.25
N PRO A 32 11.71 -0.04 40.73
CA PRO A 32 12.67 0.86 40.11
C PRO A 32 13.75 1.24 41.13
N GLN A 33 15.00 0.89 40.82
CA GLN A 33 16.13 1.35 41.60
C GLN A 33 16.30 2.85 41.34
N VAL A 34 16.01 3.65 42.37
CA VAL A 34 16.28 5.09 42.37
C VAL A 34 17.78 5.29 42.50
N VAL A 35 18.46 5.40 41.37
CA VAL A 35 19.86 5.83 41.33
C VAL A 35 19.88 7.32 41.66
N ARG A 36 20.25 7.63 42.90
CA ARG A 36 20.47 9.00 43.37
C ARG A 36 21.80 9.48 42.79
N VAL A 37 21.75 10.09 41.62
CA VAL A 37 22.89 10.81 41.04
C VAL A 37 23.08 12.09 41.85
N GLU A 38 24.11 12.13 42.70
CA GLU A 38 24.60 13.39 43.26
C GLU A 38 25.12 14.24 42.11
N ALA A 39 24.32 15.24 41.72
CA ALA A 39 24.76 16.26 40.77
C ALA A 39 25.96 16.99 41.39
N PRO A 40 27.13 17.04 40.70
CA PRO A 40 28.22 17.90 41.12
C PRO A 40 27.69 19.34 41.22
N ALA A 41 28.06 20.02 42.30
CA ALA A 41 27.66 21.39 42.59
C ALA A 41 27.76 22.24 41.32
N SER A 42 26.62 22.75 40.87
CA SER A 42 26.52 23.69 39.75
C SER A 42 27.37 24.92 40.07
N GLN A 43 28.58 24.96 39.51
CA GLN A 43 29.25 26.23 39.27
C GLN A 43 28.33 27.02 38.36
N LEU A 44 27.70 28.05 38.92
CA LEU A 44 26.95 29.06 38.18
C LEU A 44 27.88 29.64 37.11
N ALA A 45 27.70 29.14 35.88
CA ALA A 45 28.22 29.80 34.70
C ALA A 45 27.63 31.23 34.68
N PRO A 46 28.45 32.25 34.38
CA PRO A 46 27.96 33.61 34.26
C PRO A 46 26.79 33.66 33.27
N ALA A 47 25.73 34.38 33.64
CA ALA A 47 24.55 34.56 32.82
C ALA A 47 24.96 35.01 31.40
N PRO A 48 24.55 34.29 30.34
CA PRO A 48 24.82 34.73 28.98
C PRO A 48 24.23 36.12 28.80
N ALA A 49 25.07 37.03 28.30
CA ALA A 49 24.69 38.41 28.05
C ALA A 49 23.44 38.45 27.19
N ALA A 50 22.43 39.17 27.67
CA ALA A 50 21.20 39.45 26.96
C ALA A 50 21.50 40.26 25.67
N ASP A 51 20.72 39.95 24.63
CA ASP A 51 20.42 40.80 23.48
C ASP A 51 21.48 40.97 22.37
N ALA A 52 22.13 39.89 21.96
CA ALA A 52 22.56 39.80 20.56
C ALA A 52 21.37 39.28 19.73
N GLN A 53 20.66 40.17 19.03
CA GLN A 53 19.71 39.73 18.00
C GLN A 53 20.47 38.82 17.02
N PRO A 54 20.01 37.59 16.78
CA PRO A 54 20.70 36.70 15.87
C PRO A 54 20.74 37.34 14.49
N ASP A 55 21.94 37.52 13.94
CA ASP A 55 22.13 38.07 12.60
C ASP A 55 21.49 37.11 11.59
N ILE A 56 20.39 37.54 10.99
CA ILE A 56 19.65 36.75 9.99
C ILE A 56 20.31 37.01 8.65
N ILE A 57 20.90 35.96 8.08
CA ILE A 57 21.59 36.03 6.81
C ILE A 57 20.88 35.16 5.78
N MET A 58 21.16 35.44 4.51
CA MET A 58 20.65 34.68 3.38
C MET A 58 21.82 33.99 2.69
N LYS A 59 21.77 32.67 2.56
CA LYS A 59 22.75 31.87 1.81
C LYS A 59 22.05 30.99 0.79
N SER A 60 22.68 30.83 -0.37
CA SER A 60 22.24 29.91 -1.41
C SER A 60 23.11 28.65 -1.36
N TYR A 61 22.46 27.48 -1.45
CA TYR A 61 23.12 26.18 -1.46
C TYR A 61 22.76 25.43 -2.73
N SER A 62 23.75 24.82 -3.37
CA SER A 62 23.51 23.88 -4.46
C SER A 62 23.14 22.52 -3.89
N LEU A 63 22.03 21.96 -4.36
CA LEU A 63 21.58 20.61 -4.01
C LEU A 63 22.19 19.58 -4.96
N PRO A 64 22.53 18.39 -4.46
CA PRO A 64 22.88 17.27 -5.32
C PRO A 64 21.73 16.91 -6.28
N GLU A 65 22.07 16.57 -7.52
CA GLU A 65 21.08 16.12 -8.51
C GLU A 65 20.35 14.85 -8.01
N GLY A 66 19.04 14.77 -8.25
CA GLY A 66 18.21 13.65 -7.82
C GLY A 66 17.77 13.69 -6.34
N HIS A 67 18.15 14.71 -5.56
CA HIS A 67 17.77 14.83 -4.15
C HIS A 67 17.00 16.11 -3.82
N THR A 68 16.60 16.89 -4.83
CA THR A 68 16.11 18.27 -4.67
C THR A 68 14.88 18.36 -3.76
N ASP A 69 13.83 17.60 -4.04
CA ASP A 69 12.56 17.72 -3.32
C ASP A 69 12.64 17.21 -1.88
N ARG A 70 13.31 16.06 -1.70
CA ARG A 70 13.54 15.47 -0.38
C ARG A 70 14.39 16.38 0.50
N THR A 71 15.49 16.89 -0.04
CA THR A 71 16.40 17.78 0.70
C THR A 71 15.69 19.08 1.06
N TYR A 72 14.93 19.66 0.13
CA TYR A 72 14.11 20.83 0.40
C TYR A 72 13.09 20.57 1.53
N SER A 73 12.36 19.46 1.49
CA SER A 73 11.37 19.10 2.50
C SER A 73 11.99 18.90 3.89
N VAL A 74 13.16 18.26 3.97
CA VAL A 74 13.89 18.07 5.23
C VAL A 74 14.36 19.43 5.79
N ILE A 75 15.00 20.28 4.97
CA ILE A 75 15.45 21.61 5.40
C ILE A 75 14.26 22.46 5.85
N ASN A 76 13.15 22.44 5.10
CA ASN A 76 11.94 23.18 5.44
C ASN A 76 11.36 22.71 6.78
N SER A 77 11.31 21.40 7.01
CA SER A 77 10.82 20.82 8.27
C SER A 77 11.69 21.19 9.46
N LEU A 78 13.03 21.22 9.28
CA LEU A 78 13.97 21.64 10.33
C LEU A 78 13.82 23.12 10.67
N LEU A 79 13.62 23.99 9.68
CA LEU A 79 13.47 25.43 9.88
C LEU A 79 12.08 25.81 10.44
N ALA A 80 11.06 25.02 10.12
CA ALA A 80 9.70 25.19 10.62
C ALA A 80 9.43 24.45 11.94
N TRP A 81 10.47 23.92 12.60
CA TRP A 81 10.27 23.12 13.82
C TRP A 81 9.82 23.98 15.00
N GLY A 82 8.65 23.65 15.55
CA GLY A 82 8.06 24.31 16.73
C GLY A 82 7.10 25.45 16.36
N ASP A 83 6.61 26.17 17.38
CA ASP A 83 5.64 27.26 17.18
C ASP A 83 6.27 28.54 16.60
N ASN A 84 7.61 28.65 16.66
CA ASN A 84 8.36 29.80 16.17
C ASN A 84 9.37 29.35 15.10
N PRO A 85 9.11 29.57 13.80
CA PRO A 85 10.03 29.16 12.74
C PRO A 85 11.37 29.91 12.88
N VAL A 86 12.47 29.16 12.88
CA VAL A 86 13.84 29.70 13.01
C VAL A 86 14.39 30.23 11.69
N GLY A 87 13.72 29.94 10.58
CA GLY A 87 14.09 30.42 9.25
C GLY A 87 13.08 30.06 8.18
N ARG A 88 13.44 30.36 6.93
CA ARG A 88 12.65 30.02 5.74
C ARG A 88 13.56 29.48 4.65
N VAL A 89 13.01 28.57 3.83
CA VAL A 89 13.69 28.03 2.66
C VAL A 89 12.80 28.16 1.42
N SER A 90 13.39 28.56 0.30
CA SER A 90 12.74 28.59 -1.00
C SER A 90 13.59 27.88 -2.04
N GLN A 91 12.96 27.16 -2.96
CA GLN A 91 13.64 26.60 -4.12
C GLN A 91 14.05 27.72 -5.08
N GLY A 92 15.32 27.69 -5.50
CA GLY A 92 15.89 28.56 -6.52
C GLY A 92 16.08 27.81 -7.85
N PRO A 93 16.52 28.51 -8.90
CA PRO A 93 16.82 27.86 -10.19
C PRO A 93 18.02 26.91 -10.07
N ASN A 94 18.17 25.98 -11.03
CA ASN A 94 19.33 25.10 -11.16
C ASN A 94 19.65 24.25 -9.91
N ASN A 95 18.62 23.62 -9.32
CA ASN A 95 18.76 22.78 -8.12
C ASN A 95 19.42 23.53 -6.94
N THR A 96 19.12 24.82 -6.78
CA THR A 96 19.58 25.58 -5.61
C THR A 96 18.46 25.76 -4.60
N VAL A 97 18.80 25.91 -3.33
CA VAL A 97 17.88 26.38 -2.29
C VAL A 97 18.43 27.62 -1.64
N VAL A 98 17.56 28.60 -1.45
CA VAL A 98 17.87 29.84 -0.73
C VAL A 98 17.33 29.71 0.68
N VAL A 99 18.21 29.84 1.66
CA VAL A 99 17.87 29.73 3.08
C VAL A 99 18.09 31.09 3.75
N ILE A 100 17.10 31.53 4.52
CA ILE A 100 17.14 32.72 5.35
C ILE A 100 17.05 32.27 6.81
N ALA A 101 18.16 32.32 7.54
CA ALA A 101 18.26 31.83 8.92
C ALA A 101 19.43 32.49 9.68
N PRO A 102 19.53 32.34 11.02
CA PRO A 102 20.72 32.73 11.77
C PRO A 102 21.98 31.99 11.31
N ASP A 103 23.16 32.64 11.38
CA ASP A 103 24.43 32.04 10.92
C ASP A 103 24.73 30.66 11.54
N GLY A 104 24.36 30.44 12.81
CA GLY A 104 24.54 29.16 13.49
C GLY A 104 23.79 27.98 12.86
N ILE A 105 22.69 28.23 12.12
CA ILE A 105 21.92 27.19 11.42
C ILE A 105 22.57 26.81 10.09
N HIS A 106 23.25 27.76 9.45
CA HIS A 106 23.86 27.57 8.15
C HIS A 106 24.98 26.51 8.13
N SER A 107 25.69 26.33 9.25
CA SER A 107 26.70 25.27 9.41
C SER A 107 26.06 23.87 9.48
N GLY A 108 24.93 23.74 10.18
CA GLY A 108 24.16 22.50 10.25
C GLY A 108 23.57 22.08 8.90
N ILE A 109 23.06 23.06 8.13
CA ILE A 109 22.57 22.80 6.77
C ILE A 109 23.70 22.37 5.85
N ALA A 110 24.88 23.01 5.93
CA ALA A 110 26.03 22.61 5.13
C ALA A 110 26.46 21.16 5.45
N ALA A 111 26.53 20.78 6.72
CA ALA A 111 26.85 19.41 7.14
C ALA A 111 25.81 18.39 6.65
N LEU A 112 24.52 18.74 6.71
CA LEU A 112 23.44 17.91 6.17
C LEU A 112 23.58 17.72 4.64
N LEU A 113 23.93 18.76 3.90
CA LEU A 113 24.12 18.66 2.46
C LEU A 113 25.32 17.79 2.09
N GLU A 114 26.40 17.84 2.85
CA GLU A 114 27.54 16.94 2.64
C GLU A 114 27.16 15.46 2.89
N SER A 115 26.37 15.16 3.92
CA SER A 115 25.93 13.77 4.16
C SER A 115 24.98 13.24 3.07
N ILE A 116 24.17 14.12 2.47
CA ILE A 116 23.30 13.73 1.35
C ILE A 116 24.09 13.44 0.08
N LYS A 117 25.23 14.12 -0.16
CA LYS A 117 26.09 13.82 -1.33
C LYS A 117 26.66 12.40 -1.30
N GLU A 118 26.88 11.84 -0.11
CA GLU A 118 27.33 10.46 0.05
C GLU A 118 26.20 9.43 -0.20
N THR A 119 24.94 9.90 -0.23
CA THR A 119 23.77 9.07 -0.50
C THR A 119 23.54 8.99 -2.02
N PRO A 120 23.39 7.79 -2.60
CA PRO A 120 23.07 7.63 -4.02
C PRO A 120 21.84 8.46 -4.42
N PRO A 121 21.83 9.08 -5.61
CA PRO A 121 20.70 9.87 -6.09
C PRO A 121 19.39 9.08 -5.98
N GLU A 122 18.34 9.71 -5.47
CA GLU A 122 17.03 9.09 -5.38
C GLU A 122 16.55 8.86 -6.82
N LYS A 123 16.23 7.60 -7.15
CA LYS A 123 15.66 7.27 -8.47
C LYS A 123 14.36 8.06 -8.60
N SER A 124 14.16 8.74 -9.73
CA SER A 124 12.88 9.42 -10.01
C SER A 124 11.72 8.47 -9.69
N PRO A 125 10.64 8.97 -9.05
CA PRO A 125 9.54 8.13 -8.64
C PRO A 125 9.03 7.36 -9.86
N SER A 126 9.07 6.03 -9.75
CA SER A 126 8.60 5.18 -10.84
C SER A 126 7.09 5.34 -10.96
N SER A 127 6.59 5.39 -12.20
CA SER A 127 5.15 5.42 -12.43
C SER A 127 4.63 3.98 -12.42
N ILE A 128 3.53 3.73 -11.73
CA ILE A 128 2.92 2.41 -11.63
C ILE A 128 1.50 2.53 -12.16
N GLU A 129 1.20 1.79 -13.22
CA GLU A 129 -0.15 1.62 -13.75
C GLU A 129 -0.76 0.35 -13.15
N MET A 130 -1.92 0.48 -12.52
CA MET A 130 -2.68 -0.61 -11.97
C MET A 130 -3.94 -0.82 -12.80
N HIS A 131 -4.10 -2.03 -13.32
CA HIS A 131 -5.34 -2.47 -13.97
C HIS A 131 -6.18 -3.27 -12.99
N TYR A 132 -7.46 -2.94 -12.93
CA TYR A 132 -8.47 -3.56 -12.09
C TYR A 132 -9.56 -4.14 -12.98
N TRP A 133 -9.89 -5.40 -12.78
CA TRP A 133 -11.05 -6.03 -13.42
C TRP A 133 -12.02 -6.53 -12.36
N LEU A 134 -13.28 -6.15 -12.53
CA LEU A 134 -14.41 -6.72 -11.82
C LEU A 134 -15.04 -7.78 -12.71
N VAL A 135 -14.98 -9.04 -12.29
CA VAL A 135 -15.48 -10.17 -13.08
C VAL A 135 -16.59 -10.87 -12.31
N ALA A 136 -17.74 -11.07 -12.94
CA ALA A 136 -18.83 -11.86 -12.40
C ALA A 136 -18.66 -13.32 -12.83
N GLY A 137 -18.61 -14.24 -11.88
CA GLY A 137 -18.70 -15.68 -12.11
C GLY A 137 -20.06 -16.23 -11.74
N LYS A 138 -20.60 -17.07 -12.63
CA LYS A 138 -21.90 -17.75 -12.47
C LYS A 138 -21.71 -19.24 -12.73
N ALA A 139 -22.59 -20.09 -12.19
CA ALA A 139 -22.59 -21.50 -12.54
C ALA A 139 -22.79 -21.67 -14.05
N HIS A 140 -22.03 -22.58 -14.67
CA HIS A 140 -22.12 -22.77 -16.12
C HIS A 140 -23.53 -23.16 -16.55
N VAL A 141 -24.05 -22.48 -17.58
CA VAL A 141 -25.28 -22.86 -18.27
C VAL A 141 -24.96 -23.09 -19.73
N ASP A 142 -25.36 -24.24 -20.27
CA ASP A 142 -25.11 -24.63 -21.66
C ASP A 142 -25.47 -23.49 -22.62
N GLY A 143 -24.52 -23.11 -23.50
CA GLY A 143 -24.70 -22.07 -24.50
C GLY A 143 -24.30 -20.65 -24.08
N SER A 144 -23.89 -20.45 -22.83
CA SER A 144 -23.32 -19.18 -22.36
C SER A 144 -21.90 -18.99 -22.92
N ARG A 145 -21.60 -17.79 -23.44
CA ARG A 145 -20.27 -17.44 -23.96
C ARG A 145 -19.64 -16.40 -23.04
N ALA A 146 -18.58 -16.80 -22.33
CA ALA A 146 -17.77 -15.88 -21.55
C ALA A 146 -17.15 -14.80 -22.44
N SER A 147 -17.27 -13.54 -22.02
CA SER A 147 -16.62 -12.39 -22.64
C SER A 147 -15.67 -11.78 -21.62
N VAL A 148 -14.45 -12.31 -21.55
CA VAL A 148 -13.37 -11.82 -20.69
C VAL A 148 -12.11 -11.58 -21.51
N PRO A 149 -11.30 -10.57 -21.17
CA PRO A 149 -10.00 -10.33 -21.82
C PRO A 149 -9.12 -11.58 -21.80
N ALA A 150 -8.37 -11.80 -22.89
CA ALA A 150 -7.54 -13.00 -23.06
C ALA A 150 -6.47 -13.14 -21.94
N GLU A 151 -5.99 -12.03 -21.41
CA GLU A 151 -5.00 -11.99 -20.32
C GLU A 151 -5.53 -12.50 -18.98
N LEU A 152 -6.85 -12.49 -18.75
CA LEU A 152 -7.45 -13.02 -17.52
C LEU A 152 -7.67 -14.53 -17.58
N LYS A 153 -7.57 -15.14 -18.78
CA LYS A 153 -7.96 -16.54 -19.01
C LYS A 153 -7.24 -17.50 -18.06
N ALA A 154 -5.92 -17.39 -17.94
CA ALA A 154 -5.14 -18.29 -17.09
C ALA A 154 -5.55 -18.18 -15.61
N THR A 155 -5.69 -16.95 -15.11
CA THR A 155 -6.12 -16.68 -13.74
C THR A 155 -7.55 -17.18 -13.47
N LEU A 156 -8.47 -17.01 -14.41
CA LEU A 156 -9.85 -17.49 -14.28
C LEU A 156 -9.95 -19.02 -14.39
N ASP A 157 -9.07 -19.65 -15.18
CA ASP A 157 -8.96 -21.11 -15.23
C ASP A 157 -8.47 -21.67 -13.89
N GLU A 158 -7.51 -21.00 -13.22
CA GLU A 158 -7.09 -21.34 -11.86
C GLU A 158 -8.23 -21.19 -10.84
N VAL A 159 -9.01 -20.11 -10.93
CA VAL A 159 -10.22 -19.92 -10.10
C VAL A 159 -11.23 -21.05 -10.32
N ARG A 160 -11.46 -21.45 -11.58
CA ARG A 160 -12.36 -22.57 -11.92
C ARG A 160 -11.87 -23.88 -11.32
N ALA A 161 -10.58 -24.16 -11.44
CA ALA A 161 -9.95 -25.34 -10.87
C ALA A 161 -10.05 -25.36 -9.33
N ALA A 162 -9.80 -24.22 -8.68
CA ALA A 162 -9.87 -24.10 -7.22
C ALA A 162 -11.28 -24.26 -6.65
N GLN A 163 -12.31 -23.80 -7.37
CA GLN A 163 -13.72 -23.91 -6.96
C GLN A 163 -14.33 -25.29 -7.25
N GLY A 164 -13.68 -26.11 -8.09
CA GLY A 164 -14.12 -27.48 -8.38
C GLY A 164 -15.45 -27.57 -9.14
N ARG A 165 -15.93 -26.48 -9.75
CA ARG A 165 -17.20 -26.44 -10.49
C ARG A 165 -17.08 -25.68 -11.82
N PRO A 166 -17.83 -26.08 -12.87
CA PRO A 166 -17.92 -25.30 -14.10
C PRO A 166 -18.51 -23.92 -13.83
N MET A 167 -17.81 -22.87 -14.27
CA MET A 167 -18.23 -21.49 -14.13
C MET A 167 -18.02 -20.72 -15.43
N ASP A 168 -18.98 -19.86 -15.73
CA ASP A 168 -18.90 -18.83 -16.76
C ASP A 168 -18.49 -17.51 -16.12
N PHE A 169 -17.62 -16.78 -16.80
CA PHE A 169 -17.12 -15.49 -16.36
C PHE A 169 -17.52 -14.40 -17.34
N GLU A 170 -17.93 -13.26 -16.80
CA GLU A 170 -18.36 -12.08 -17.54
C GLU A 170 -17.62 -10.87 -16.97
N LEU A 171 -16.95 -10.11 -17.84
CA LEU A 171 -16.35 -8.85 -17.43
C LEU A 171 -17.47 -7.84 -17.11
N VAL A 172 -17.49 -7.35 -15.88
CA VAL A 172 -18.43 -6.29 -15.44
C VAL A 172 -17.84 -4.93 -15.75
N GLU A 173 -16.58 -4.73 -15.36
CA GLU A 173 -15.89 -3.45 -15.45
C GLU A 173 -14.38 -3.64 -15.48
N GLU A 174 -13.71 -2.73 -16.19
CA GLU A 174 -12.25 -2.58 -16.21
C GLU A 174 -11.90 -1.12 -15.87
N VAL A 175 -10.92 -0.93 -15.00
CA VAL A 175 -10.45 0.38 -14.54
C VAL A 175 -8.93 0.38 -14.51
N SER A 176 -8.30 1.42 -15.08
CA SER A 176 -6.86 1.64 -14.99
C SER A 176 -6.55 2.89 -14.16
N VAL A 177 -5.56 2.80 -13.28
CA VAL A 177 -5.10 3.91 -12.42
C VAL A 177 -3.60 4.04 -12.50
N LEU A 178 -3.14 5.19 -12.98
CA LEU A 178 -1.73 5.57 -12.99
C LEU A 178 -1.41 6.38 -11.73
N SER A 179 -0.35 6.00 -11.00
CA SER A 179 0.14 6.76 -9.84
C SER A 179 1.65 6.65 -9.69
N PHE A 180 2.26 7.63 -9.03
CA PHE A 180 3.68 7.56 -8.66
C PHE A 180 3.90 6.66 -7.44
N ASP A 181 5.10 6.10 -7.36
CA ASP A 181 5.58 5.35 -6.19
C ASP A 181 5.44 6.17 -4.89
N GLY A 182 4.81 5.59 -3.87
CA GLY A 182 4.56 6.20 -2.56
C GLY A 182 3.30 7.06 -2.47
N GLU A 183 2.67 7.39 -3.61
CA GLU A 183 1.49 8.25 -3.66
C GLU A 183 0.17 7.49 -3.51
N ARG A 184 -0.86 8.24 -3.08
CA ARG A 184 -2.23 7.75 -3.03
C ARG A 184 -2.96 8.21 -4.29
N ALA A 185 -3.68 7.29 -4.93
CA ALA A 185 -4.58 7.60 -6.03
C ALA A 185 -5.95 6.96 -5.78
N SER A 186 -6.99 7.59 -6.33
CA SER A 186 -8.35 7.05 -6.30
C SER A 186 -9.07 7.37 -7.58
N THR A 187 -9.98 6.47 -7.98
CA THR A 187 -10.86 6.69 -9.12
C THR A 187 -12.20 6.01 -8.85
N ASP A 188 -13.25 6.55 -9.47
CA ASP A 188 -14.59 5.98 -9.47
C ASP A 188 -14.88 5.41 -10.86
N GLY A 189 -15.27 4.15 -10.90
CA GLY A 189 -15.86 3.51 -12.07
C GLY A 189 -17.37 3.73 -12.14
N ARG A 190 -18.00 3.12 -13.13
CA ARG A 190 -19.45 3.03 -13.26
C ARG A 190 -20.06 2.18 -12.14
N ASP A 191 -19.48 1.01 -11.88
CA ASP A 191 -20.02 0.04 -10.91
C ASP A 191 -19.11 -0.15 -9.69
N SER A 192 -17.90 0.41 -9.72
CA SER A 192 -16.88 0.26 -8.69
C SER A 192 -16.25 1.59 -8.26
N PHE A 193 -15.50 1.55 -7.16
CA PHE A 193 -14.55 2.59 -6.77
C PHE A 193 -13.23 1.93 -6.35
N VAL A 194 -12.13 2.63 -6.58
CA VAL A 194 -10.78 2.17 -6.24
C VAL A 194 -10.04 3.27 -5.51
N SER A 195 -9.40 2.92 -4.39
CA SER A 195 -8.41 3.75 -3.70
C SER A 195 -7.16 2.90 -3.48
N GLN A 196 -6.02 3.38 -3.93
CA GLN A 196 -4.74 2.68 -3.86
C GLN A 196 -3.66 3.54 -3.23
N ARG A 197 -2.74 2.89 -2.51
CA ARG A 197 -1.41 3.42 -2.23
C ARG A 197 -0.40 2.36 -2.65
N LEU A 198 0.52 2.71 -3.54
CA LEU A 198 1.48 1.78 -4.11
C LEU A 198 2.89 2.13 -3.62
N ASN A 199 3.69 1.11 -3.34
CA ASN A 199 5.12 1.28 -3.08
C ASN A 199 5.92 0.25 -3.88
N LEU A 200 7.00 0.64 -4.55
CA LEU A 200 7.91 -0.28 -5.22
C LEU A 200 9.03 -0.70 -4.25
N LEU A 201 9.07 -1.97 -3.88
CA LEU A 201 10.08 -2.52 -2.96
C LEU A 201 10.67 -3.81 -3.54
N ASP A 202 11.99 -3.82 -3.71
CA ASP A 202 12.75 -4.99 -4.22
C ASP A 202 12.21 -5.55 -5.54
N GLY A 203 11.70 -4.69 -6.42
CA GLY A 203 11.10 -5.07 -7.70
C GLY A 203 9.67 -5.61 -7.63
N TYR A 204 9.03 -5.54 -6.45
CA TYR A 204 7.61 -5.88 -6.26
C TYR A 204 6.80 -4.63 -5.96
N VAL A 205 5.54 -4.62 -6.41
CA VAL A 205 4.58 -3.59 -6.05
C VAL A 205 3.85 -4.02 -4.78
N MET A 206 4.10 -3.30 -3.68
CA MET A 206 3.35 -3.39 -2.44
C MET A 206 2.14 -2.47 -2.53
N ALA A 207 0.95 -3.04 -2.65
CA ALA A 207 -0.28 -2.27 -2.85
C ALA A 207 -1.19 -2.36 -1.62
N GLU A 208 -1.54 -1.21 -1.06
CA GLU A 208 -2.67 -1.04 -0.14
C GLU A 208 -3.89 -0.69 -0.97
N LEU A 209 -4.85 -1.61 -1.04
CA LEU A 209 -5.99 -1.52 -1.93
C LEU A 209 -7.27 -1.44 -1.11
N LYS A 210 -8.09 -0.47 -1.45
CA LYS A 210 -9.49 -0.43 -1.08
C LYS A 210 -10.32 -0.38 -2.36
N ILE A 211 -10.98 -1.48 -2.66
CA ILE A 211 -11.88 -1.60 -3.81
C ILE A 211 -13.29 -1.86 -3.30
N GLY A 212 -14.28 -1.39 -4.02
CA GLY A 212 -15.65 -1.80 -3.75
C GLY A 212 -16.55 -1.57 -4.94
N THR A 213 -17.79 -1.98 -4.77
CA THR A 213 -18.89 -1.65 -5.67
C THR A 213 -19.62 -0.43 -5.15
N GLN A 214 -20.30 0.28 -6.04
CA GLN A 214 -21.20 1.39 -5.65
C GLN A 214 -22.39 0.91 -4.79
N ARG A 215 -22.63 -0.41 -4.70
CA ARG A 215 -23.69 -1.03 -3.90
C ARG A 215 -23.25 -1.40 -2.47
N GLY A 216 -22.04 -0.99 -2.06
CA GLY A 216 -21.55 -1.11 -0.69
C GLY A 216 -20.77 -2.38 -0.38
N GLN A 217 -20.53 -3.27 -1.35
CA GLN A 217 -19.56 -4.35 -1.15
C GLN A 217 -18.15 -3.76 -1.26
N GLN A 218 -17.29 -3.97 -0.26
CA GLN A 218 -15.92 -3.47 -0.28
C GLN A 218 -14.93 -4.50 0.26
N VAL A 219 -13.72 -4.44 -0.26
CA VAL A 219 -12.56 -5.21 0.18
C VAL A 219 -11.41 -4.24 0.41
N GLU A 220 -10.84 -4.29 1.60
CA GLU A 220 -9.63 -3.57 1.96
C GLU A 220 -8.53 -4.58 2.27
N THR A 221 -7.40 -4.48 1.58
CA THR A 221 -6.32 -5.46 1.69
C THR A 221 -4.96 -4.85 1.39
N ARG A 222 -3.91 -5.59 1.75
CA ARG A 222 -2.54 -5.32 1.34
C ARG A 222 -2.00 -6.52 0.58
N VAL A 223 -1.51 -6.29 -0.64
CA VAL A 223 -0.98 -7.35 -1.50
C VAL A 223 0.43 -7.03 -1.97
N ARG A 224 1.21 -8.09 -2.24
CA ARG A 224 2.50 -8.02 -2.90
C ARG A 224 2.33 -8.55 -4.32
N LEU A 225 2.55 -7.70 -5.31
CA LEU A 225 2.36 -8.01 -6.72
C LEU A 225 3.72 -8.06 -7.41
N ALA A 226 3.95 -9.14 -8.17
CA ALA A 226 5.01 -9.14 -9.16
C ALA A 226 4.53 -8.33 -10.38
N PRO A 227 5.37 -7.47 -10.99
CA PRO A 227 5.01 -6.79 -12.22
C PRO A 227 4.57 -7.76 -13.31
N GLU A 228 3.63 -7.34 -14.15
CA GLU A 228 3.03 -8.13 -15.23
C GLU A 228 2.28 -9.40 -14.82
N ARG A 229 2.08 -9.64 -13.52
CA ARG A 229 1.31 -10.79 -13.03
C ARG A 229 -0.10 -10.35 -12.60
N THR A 230 -1.07 -11.13 -13.05
CA THR A 230 -2.47 -11.01 -12.65
C THR A 230 -2.69 -11.75 -11.32
N LEU A 231 -3.42 -11.13 -10.38
CA LEU A 231 -3.77 -11.72 -9.09
C LEU A 231 -5.26 -11.51 -8.80
N VAL A 232 -5.94 -12.58 -8.35
CA VAL A 232 -7.26 -12.49 -7.71
C VAL A 232 -7.02 -12.22 -6.22
N PHE A 233 -7.43 -11.07 -5.72
CA PHE A 233 -7.16 -10.68 -4.33
C PHE A 233 -8.41 -10.69 -3.45
N GLY A 234 -9.60 -10.69 -4.05
CA GLY A 234 -10.86 -10.69 -3.33
C GLY A 234 -11.96 -11.40 -4.11
N MET A 235 -12.87 -12.02 -3.38
CA MET A 235 -14.11 -12.57 -3.93
C MET A 235 -15.26 -12.22 -3.00
N VAL A 236 -16.39 -11.82 -3.58
CA VAL A 236 -17.60 -11.48 -2.81
C VAL A 236 -18.78 -12.19 -3.45
N GLY A 237 -19.49 -13.00 -2.66
CA GLY A 237 -20.78 -13.54 -3.07
C GLY A 237 -21.80 -12.41 -3.12
N MET A 238 -22.47 -12.24 -4.25
CA MET A 238 -23.67 -11.44 -4.33
C MET A 238 -24.85 -12.36 -4.09
N GLU A 239 -25.58 -12.11 -3.02
CA GLU A 239 -26.92 -12.66 -2.93
C GLU A 239 -27.73 -11.98 -4.04
N PRO A 240 -28.41 -12.75 -4.93
CA PRO A 240 -29.22 -12.14 -5.96
C PRO A 240 -30.26 -11.29 -5.24
N GLU A 241 -30.14 -9.99 -5.50
CA GLU A 241 -31.04 -8.97 -5.00
C GLU A 241 -32.45 -9.48 -5.28
N LEU A 242 -33.18 -9.82 -4.21
CA LEU A 242 -34.56 -10.29 -4.29
C LEU A 242 -35.34 -9.15 -4.93
N GLN A 243 -35.42 -9.15 -6.26
CA GLN A 243 -36.13 -8.14 -7.03
C GLN A 243 -37.52 -8.03 -6.44
N GLY A 244 -37.80 -6.86 -5.85
CA GLY A 244 -39.06 -6.59 -5.19
C GLY A 244 -40.24 -6.82 -6.12
N SER A 245 -41.12 -7.73 -5.68
CA SER A 245 -42.56 -7.51 -5.62
C SER A 245 -43.28 -7.11 -6.92
N SER A 246 -43.13 -7.85 -8.00
CA SER A 246 -44.20 -7.97 -8.99
C SER A 246 -44.47 -9.46 -9.22
N GLY A 247 -45.58 -9.93 -8.65
CA GLY A 247 -45.90 -11.34 -8.42
C GLY A 247 -46.15 -12.15 -9.69
N ILE A 248 -45.08 -12.50 -10.38
CA ILE A 248 -45.07 -13.56 -11.38
C ILE A 248 -43.89 -14.48 -11.04
N GLU A 249 -44.18 -15.54 -10.28
CA GLU A 249 -43.24 -16.64 -10.05
C GLU A 249 -43.10 -17.42 -11.35
N ILE A 250 -42.09 -17.07 -12.15
CA ILE A 250 -41.54 -17.97 -13.16
C ILE A 250 -40.25 -18.52 -12.54
N GLY A 251 -40.11 -19.84 -12.48
CA GLY A 251 -39.05 -20.58 -11.79
C GLY A 251 -37.63 -20.34 -12.32
N ALA A 252 -37.15 -19.10 -12.28
CA ALA A 252 -35.78 -18.74 -12.47
C ALA A 252 -34.99 -19.21 -11.24
N THR A 253 -34.16 -20.23 -11.45
CA THR A 253 -33.22 -20.71 -10.46
C THR A 253 -32.38 -19.53 -9.96
N LYS A 254 -32.44 -19.27 -8.65
CA LYS A 254 -31.61 -18.30 -7.93
C LYS A 254 -30.14 -18.67 -8.20
N GLN A 255 -29.52 -18.05 -9.19
CA GLN A 255 -28.11 -18.30 -9.50
C GLN A 255 -27.26 -17.45 -8.58
N ASP A 256 -26.45 -18.09 -7.76
CA ASP A 256 -25.44 -17.42 -6.97
C ASP A 256 -24.40 -16.79 -7.91
N VAL A 257 -24.25 -15.47 -7.82
CA VAL A 257 -23.24 -14.72 -8.57
C VAL A 257 -22.09 -14.41 -7.62
N THR A 258 -20.87 -14.69 -8.05
CA THR A 258 -19.66 -14.30 -7.30
C THR A 258 -18.93 -13.22 -8.06
N LEU A 259 -18.63 -12.10 -7.41
CA LEU A 259 -17.73 -11.08 -7.95
C LEU A 259 -16.29 -11.43 -7.58
N TYR A 260 -15.40 -11.33 -8.56
CA TYR A 260 -13.96 -11.48 -8.40
C TYR A 260 -13.30 -10.14 -8.69
N PHE A 261 -12.44 -9.71 -7.76
CA PHE A 261 -11.60 -8.54 -7.93
C PHE A 261 -10.20 -9.00 -8.34
N ILE A 262 -9.81 -8.61 -9.54
CA ILE A 262 -8.56 -9.03 -10.17
C ILE A 262 -7.71 -7.79 -10.45
N VAL A 263 -6.40 -7.88 -10.19
CA VAL A 263 -5.45 -6.80 -10.42
C VAL A 263 -4.24 -7.25 -11.21
N LYS A 264 -3.64 -6.32 -11.94
CA LYS A 264 -2.31 -6.44 -12.54
C LYS A 264 -1.58 -5.11 -12.41
N ALA A 265 -0.30 -5.18 -12.07
CA ALA A 265 0.56 -4.01 -11.98
C ALA A 265 1.52 -3.97 -13.18
N HIS A 266 1.63 -2.80 -13.81
CA HIS A 266 2.63 -2.47 -14.82
C HIS A 266 3.52 -1.36 -14.28
N VAL A 267 4.83 -1.61 -14.17
CA VAL A 267 5.80 -0.59 -13.75
C VAL A 267 6.33 0.11 -14.99
N LEU A 268 6.06 1.40 -15.09
CA LEU A 268 6.57 2.26 -16.14
C LEU A 268 7.89 2.87 -15.67
N ASP A 269 8.99 2.40 -16.24
CA ASP A 269 10.26 3.10 -16.10
C ASP A 269 10.11 4.46 -16.79
N ASN A 270 10.09 5.52 -15.98
CA ASN A 270 10.21 6.86 -16.56
C ASN A 270 11.64 6.96 -17.11
N PRO A 271 11.84 7.20 -18.42
CA PRO A 271 13.16 7.52 -18.91
C PRO A 271 13.65 8.74 -18.13
N ALA A 272 14.88 8.66 -17.60
CA ALA A 272 15.50 9.84 -17.01
C ALA A 272 15.43 10.98 -18.04
N PRO A 273 14.95 12.18 -17.65
CA PRO A 273 14.87 13.32 -18.56
C PRO A 273 16.23 13.69 -19.13
#